data_AF-A0A094ADU9-F1
#
_entry.id   AF-A0A094ADU9-F1
#
_cell.length_a   1.000
_cell.length_b   1.000
_cell.length_c   1.000
_cell.angle_alpha   90.00
_cell.angle_beta   90.00
_cell.angle_gamma   90.00
#
_symmetry.space_group_name_H-M   'P 1'
#
loop_
_entity.id
_entity.type
_entity.pdbx_description
1 polymer ?
#
loop_
_entity_poly.entity_id
_entity_poly.type
_entity_poly.pdbx_seq_one_letter_code
_entity_poly.pdbx_strand_id
1 'polypeptide(L)'
;LTVALLAFIATPSSPTPLIIATTALLGLSTGAAITYTLAHLLHLTTPPTHFIATSLITTFRGFAGSFGTAIGGGLFVRVLRRSVERGFSEIGVRKPELVEELLRSPVTVGGLQGLEAEVARSGYVEALRTVWFSAAAVAGMVVFVQAAAG
;
A
#
# COMPACT_ATOMS: atom_id res chain seq x y z
N LEU A 1 -4.27 9.67 -8.84
CA LEU A 1 -4.09 10.95 -8.10
C LEU A 1 -4.21 10.75 -6.58
N THR A 2 -5.30 10.17 -6.07
CA THR A 2 -5.55 9.94 -4.63
C THR A 2 -4.50 9.05 -3.93
N VAL A 3 -4.02 7.99 -4.60
CA VAL A 3 -2.93 7.13 -4.10
C VAL A 3 -1.61 7.90 -3.95
N ALA A 4 -1.30 8.78 -4.91
CA ALA A 4 -0.10 9.63 -4.84
C ALA A 4 -0.22 10.69 -3.74
N LEU A 5 -1.41 11.29 -3.56
CA LEU A 5 -1.71 12.16 -2.43
C LEU A 5 -1.49 11.46 -1.09
N LEU A 6 -1.97 10.22 -0.91
CA LEU A 6 -1.69 9.41 0.29
C LEU A 6 -0.19 9.17 0.50
N ALA A 7 0.57 8.87 -0.56
CA ALA A 7 2.02 8.70 -0.47
C ALA A 7 2.76 9.97 -0.04
N PHE A 8 2.29 11.15 -0.49
CA PHE A 8 2.81 12.45 -0.09
C PHE A 8 2.41 12.84 1.34
N ILE A 9 1.21 12.46 1.77
CA ILE A 9 0.64 12.84 3.07
C ILE A 9 1.11 11.90 4.19
N ALA A 10 1.50 10.65 3.90
CA ALA A 10 1.99 9.67 4.89
C ALA A 10 3.33 10.08 5.53
N THR A 11 3.32 11.15 6.30
CA THR A 11 4.46 11.76 7.01
C THR A 11 4.09 11.86 8.49
N PRO A 12 5.04 11.74 9.45
CA PRO A 12 4.73 11.71 10.88
C PRO A 12 4.05 12.99 11.42
N SER A 13 4.14 14.10 10.68
CA SER A 13 3.54 15.40 10.97
C SER A 13 2.17 15.61 10.34
N SER A 14 1.64 14.63 9.62
CA SER A 14 0.36 14.77 8.93
C SER A 14 -0.81 14.75 9.92
N PRO A 15 -1.74 15.72 9.86
CA PRO A 15 -2.94 15.70 10.69
C PRO A 15 -3.79 14.46 10.36
N THR A 16 -4.11 13.67 11.39
CA THR A 16 -4.97 12.48 11.34
C THR A 16 -6.25 12.66 10.49
N PRO A 17 -7.02 13.76 10.60
CA PRO A 17 -8.21 13.95 9.77
C PRO A 17 -7.92 14.00 8.27
N LEU A 18 -6.72 14.45 7.85
CA LEU A 18 -6.32 14.53 6.45
C LEU A 18 -6.02 13.14 5.89
N ILE A 19 -5.40 12.26 6.68
CA ILE A 19 -5.20 10.84 6.32
C ILE A 19 -6.56 10.16 6.15
N ILE A 20 -7.49 10.37 7.09
CA ILE A 20 -8.83 9.80 7.04
C ILE A 20 -9.57 10.28 5.79
N ALA A 21 -9.59 11.60 5.54
CA ALA A 21 -10.26 12.18 4.38
C ALA A 21 -9.68 11.66 3.05
N THR A 22 -8.35 11.56 2.95
CA THR A 22 -7.69 11.08 1.73
C THR A 22 -7.92 9.58 1.52
N THR A 23 -7.96 8.79 2.60
CA THR A 23 -8.30 7.36 2.55
C THR A 23 -9.76 7.17 2.13
N ALA A 24 -10.68 7.97 2.66
CA ALA A 24 -12.08 7.96 2.25
C ALA A 24 -12.24 8.32 0.76
N LEU A 25 -11.54 9.35 0.30
CA LEU A 25 -11.55 9.75 -1.12
C LEU A 25 -10.95 8.67 -2.02
N LEU A 26 -9.88 8.00 -1.58
CA LEU A 26 -9.33 6.83 -2.28
C LEU A 26 -10.36 5.71 -2.36
N GLY A 27 -11.03 5.40 -1.25
CA GLY A 27 -12.10 4.39 -1.20
C GLY A 27 -13.24 4.70 -2.15
N LEU A 28 -13.75 5.94 -2.14
CA LEU A 28 -14.80 6.40 -3.05
C LEU A 28 -14.36 6.31 -4.51
N SER A 29 -13.17 6.80 -4.84
CA SER A 29 -12.64 6.77 -6.22
C SER A 29 -12.47 5.34 -6.72
N THR A 30 -11.92 4.47 -5.88
CA THR A 30 -11.69 3.06 -6.20
C THR A 30 -13.01 2.33 -6.37
N GLY A 31 -13.98 2.57 -5.47
CA GLY A 31 -15.33 2.01 -5.54
C GLY A 31 -16.08 2.44 -6.81
N ALA A 32 -16.03 3.72 -7.15
CA ALA A 32 -16.62 4.23 -8.39
C ALA A 32 -16.00 3.58 -9.63
N ALA A 33 -14.67 3.50 -9.70
CA ALA A 33 -13.97 2.85 -10.80
C ALA A 33 -14.34 1.36 -10.92
N ILE A 34 -14.39 0.65 -9.80
CA ILE A 34 -14.80 -0.75 -9.69
C ILE A 34 -16.20 -0.99 -10.29
N THR A 35 -17.16 -0.13 -9.96
CA THR A 35 -18.55 -0.26 -10.40
C THR A 35 -18.68 0.14 -11.86
N TYR A 36 -17.97 1.19 -12.29
CA TYR A 36 -17.93 1.63 -13.67
C TYR A 36 -17.39 0.55 -14.60
N THR A 37 -16.27 -0.09 -14.26
CA THR A 37 -15.67 -1.14 -15.10
C THR A 37 -16.63 -2.31 -15.31
N LEU A 38 -17.38 -2.70 -14.28
CA LEU A 38 -18.40 -3.76 -14.41
C LEU A 38 -19.54 -3.32 -15.34
N ALA A 39 -20.10 -2.13 -15.11
CA ALA A 39 -21.19 -1.61 -15.94
C ALA A 39 -20.78 -1.46 -17.41
N HIS A 40 -19.58 -0.94 -17.66
CA HIS A 40 -19.03 -0.77 -19.01
C HIS A 40 -18.81 -2.12 -19.71
N LEU A 41 -18.26 -3.10 -18.99
CA LEU A 41 -18.05 -4.45 -19.53
C LEU A 41 -19.36 -5.17 -19.85
N LEU A 42 -20.41 -5.00 -19.03
CA LEU A 42 -21.75 -5.53 -19.31
C LEU A 42 -22.42 -4.82 -20.50
N HIS A 43 -22.15 -3.53 -20.70
CA HIS A 43 -22.66 -2.79 -21.86
C HIS A 43 -22.04 -3.29 -23.18
N LEU A 44 -20.76 -3.66 -23.16
CA LEU A 44 -20.03 -4.13 -24.35
C LEU A 44 -20.22 -5.63 -24.65
N THR A 45 -20.71 -6.41 -23.68
CA THR A 45 -20.90 -7.86 -23.83
C THR A 45 -22.35 -8.20 -24.12
N THR A 46 -22.58 -9.31 -24.84
CA THR A 46 -23.94 -9.77 -25.14
C THR A 46 -24.55 -10.48 -23.92
N PRO A 47 -25.88 -10.40 -23.71
CA PRO A 47 -26.55 -11.00 -22.55
C PRO A 47 -26.16 -12.45 -22.20
N PRO A 48 -26.02 -13.39 -23.16
CA PRO A 48 -25.60 -14.75 -22.83
C PRO A 48 -24.16 -14.85 -22.29
N THR A 49 -23.31 -13.86 -22.56
CA THR A 49 -21.90 -13.85 -22.10
C THR A 49 -21.69 -13.08 -20.80
N HIS A 50 -22.71 -12.36 -20.28
CA HIS A 50 -22.63 -11.57 -19.06
C HIS A 50 -22.18 -12.38 -17.85
N PHE A 51 -22.64 -13.63 -17.73
CA PHE A 51 -22.25 -14.53 -16.65
C PHE A 51 -20.75 -14.84 -16.67
N ILE A 52 -20.20 -15.14 -17.85
CA ILE A 52 -18.77 -15.43 -18.04
C ILE A 52 -17.94 -14.17 -17.75
N ALA A 53 -18.35 -13.04 -18.32
CA ALA A 53 -17.63 -11.78 -18.20
C ALA A 53 -17.60 -11.27 -16.74
N THR A 54 -18.72 -11.39 -16.01
CA THR A 54 -18.83 -11.03 -14.58
C THR A 54 -18.00 -11.97 -13.68
N SER A 55 -17.97 -13.27 -14.01
CA SER A 55 -17.14 -14.23 -13.28
C SER A 55 -15.65 -13.90 -13.47
N LEU A 56 -15.23 -13.64 -14.71
CA LEU A 56 -13.84 -13.36 -15.05
C LEU A 56 -13.33 -12.07 -14.39
N ILE A 57 -14.11 -10.98 -14.43
CA ILE A 57 -13.72 -9.72 -13.76
C ILE A 57 -13.64 -9.91 -12.25
N THR A 58 -14.53 -10.71 -11.64
CA THR A 58 -14.50 -11.01 -10.20
C THR A 58 -13.23 -11.79 -9.85
N THR A 59 -12.86 -12.79 -10.64
CA THR A 59 -11.63 -13.58 -10.45
C THR A 59 -10.38 -12.70 -10.55
N PHE A 60 -10.25 -11.87 -11.58
CA PHE A 60 -9.09 -10.98 -11.74
C PHE A 60 -8.97 -9.97 -10.59
N ARG A 61 -10.10 -9.47 -10.07
CA ARG A 61 -10.09 -8.61 -8.88
C ARG A 61 -9.64 -9.35 -7.64
N GLY A 62 -10.08 -10.60 -7.47
CA GLY A 62 -9.59 -11.48 -6.40
C GLY A 62 -8.07 -11.65 -6.46
N PHE A 63 -7.53 -11.89 -7.67
CA PHE A 63 -6.09 -11.96 -7.89
C PHE A 63 -5.38 -10.65 -7.58
N ALA A 64 -5.92 -9.51 -8.04
CA ALA A 64 -5.34 -8.21 -7.76
C ALA A 64 -5.26 -7.92 -6.24
N GLY A 65 -6.27 -8.30 -5.47
CA GLY A 65 -6.26 -8.22 -4.01
C GLY A 65 -5.13 -9.04 -3.39
N SER A 66 -5.05 -10.32 -3.74
CA SER A 66 -4.03 -11.25 -3.19
C SER A 66 -2.60 -10.89 -3.62
N PHE A 67 -2.38 -10.52 -4.89
CA PHE A 67 -1.07 -10.09 -5.35
C PHE A 67 -0.67 -8.75 -4.75
N GLY A 68 -1.60 -7.80 -4.63
CA GLY A 68 -1.35 -6.50 -4.03
C GLY A 68 -0.87 -6.63 -2.58
N THR A 69 -1.53 -7.46 -1.77
CA THR A 69 -1.13 -7.68 -0.37
C THR A 69 0.19 -8.44 -0.26
N ALA A 70 0.41 -9.47 -1.09
CA ALA A 70 1.65 -10.24 -1.07
C ALA A 70 2.87 -9.39 -1.47
N ILE A 71 2.76 -8.63 -2.57
CA ILE A 71 3.83 -7.75 -3.05
C ILE A 71 4.04 -6.58 -2.08
N GLY A 72 2.96 -5.94 -1.65
CA GLY A 72 3.01 -4.80 -0.72
C GLY A 72 3.59 -5.19 0.64
N GLY A 73 3.13 -6.29 1.23
CA GLY A 73 3.65 -6.81 2.49
C GLY A 73 5.10 -7.27 2.38
N GLY A 74 5.46 -7.99 1.31
CA GLY A 74 6.84 -8.40 1.07
C GLY A 74 7.79 -7.21 0.85
N LEU A 75 7.36 -6.17 0.15
CA LEU A 75 8.11 -4.92 0.01
C LEU A 75 8.25 -4.22 1.36
N PHE A 76 7.16 -4.07 2.12
CA PHE A 76 7.14 -3.46 3.44
C PHE A 76 8.17 -4.09 4.38
N VAL A 77 8.13 -5.41 4.56
CA VAL A 77 9.03 -6.15 5.45
C VAL A 77 10.49 -5.96 5.05
N ARG A 78 10.80 -6.00 3.75
CA ARG A 78 12.17 -5.80 3.25
C ARG A 78 12.70 -4.40 3.50
N VAL A 79 11.87 -3.37 3.27
CA VAL A 79 12.27 -1.97 3.50
C VAL A 79 12.39 -1.69 4.99
N LEU A 80 11.44 -2.18 5.81
CA LEU A 80 11.48 -2.03 7.26
C LEU A 80 12.74 -2.64 7.86
N ARG A 81 13.07 -3.89 7.49
CA ARG A 81 14.30 -4.56 7.94
C ARG A 81 15.53 -3.72 7.63
N ARG A 82 15.68 -3.31 6.37
CA ARG A 82 16.82 -2.52 5.90
C ARG A 82 16.93 -1.17 6.64
N SER A 83 15.81 -0.47 6.82
CA SER A 83 15.80 0.85 7.45
C SER A 83 16.18 0.77 8.94
N VAL A 84 15.63 -0.21 9.67
CA VAL A 84 15.94 -0.41 11.09
C VAL A 84 17.36 -0.91 11.29
N GLU A 85 17.84 -1.88 10.49
CA GLU A 85 19.23 -2.35 10.55
C GLU A 85 20.22 -1.21 10.29
N ARG A 86 19.95 -0.35 9.29
CA ARG A 86 20.76 0.82 9.00
C ARG A 86 20.73 1.81 10.16
N GLY A 87 19.54 2.19 10.65
CA GLY A 87 19.42 3.17 11.73
C GLY A 87 20.05 2.69 13.04
N PHE A 88 19.97 1.39 13.37
CA PHE A 88 20.69 0.85 14.53
C PHE A 88 22.21 0.87 14.34
N SER A 89 22.69 0.56 13.14
CA SER A 89 24.14 0.63 12.84
C SER A 89 24.70 2.06 12.94
N GLU A 90 23.91 3.07 12.56
CA GLU A 90 24.29 4.49 12.62
C GLU A 90 24.44 4.98 14.07
N ILE A 91 23.65 4.44 15.00
CA ILE A 91 23.77 4.75 16.43
C ILE A 91 24.75 3.82 17.16
N GLY A 92 25.48 2.97 16.43
CA GLY A 92 26.47 2.04 16.98
C GLY A 92 25.87 0.84 17.74
N VAL A 93 24.57 0.57 17.58
CA VAL A 93 23.85 -0.51 18.28
C VAL A 93 23.63 -1.67 17.32
N ARG A 94 23.90 -2.91 17.78
CA ARG A 94 23.58 -4.12 17.02
C ARG A 94 22.64 -4.99 17.84
N LYS A 95 21.34 -4.89 17.55
CA LYS A 95 20.27 -5.64 18.21
C LYS A 95 19.45 -6.45 17.19
N PRO A 96 19.98 -7.56 16.67
CA PRO A 96 19.29 -8.36 15.66
C PRO A 96 17.97 -8.95 16.18
N GLU A 97 17.90 -9.29 17.47
CA GLU A 97 16.68 -9.78 18.11
C GLU A 97 15.56 -8.74 18.08
N LEU A 98 15.89 -7.46 18.33
CA LEU A 98 14.93 -6.37 18.28
C LEU A 98 14.46 -6.09 16.85
N VAL A 99 15.33 -6.27 15.85
CA VAL A 99 14.92 -6.16 14.43
C VAL A 99 13.87 -7.22 14.10
N GLU A 100 14.09 -8.48 14.46
CA GLU A 100 13.12 -9.56 14.22
C GLU A 100 11.80 -9.33 14.99
N GLU A 101 11.88 -8.85 16.23
CA GLU A 101 10.74 -8.47 17.07
C GLU A 101 9.88 -7.39 16.38
N LEU A 102 10.53 -6.32 15.87
CA LEU A 102 9.85 -5.23 15.16
C LEU A 102 9.23 -5.70 13.84
N LEU A 103 9.87 -6.61 13.11
CA LEU A 103 9.27 -7.18 11.89
C LEU A 103 8.02 -8.02 12.21
N ARG A 104 7.97 -8.64 13.38
CA ARG A 104 6.83 -9.45 13.83
C ARG A 104 5.70 -8.60 14.38
N SER A 105 6.00 -7.55 15.15
CA SER A 105 5.00 -6.75 15.85
C SER A 105 5.40 -5.27 15.99
N PRO A 106 4.51 -4.33 15.62
CA PRO A 106 4.72 -2.91 15.87
C PRO A 106 4.51 -2.49 17.32
N VAL A 107 3.92 -3.35 18.17
CA VAL A 107 3.65 -3.05 19.58
C VAL A 107 4.95 -2.76 20.34
N THR A 108 6.03 -3.44 19.95
CA THR A 108 7.36 -3.29 20.54
C THR A 108 7.89 -1.86 20.45
N VAL A 109 7.50 -1.09 19.43
CA VAL A 109 7.88 0.33 19.30
C VAL A 109 7.40 1.15 20.50
N GLY A 110 6.22 0.86 21.04
CA GLY A 110 5.64 1.57 22.17
C GLY A 110 6.34 1.30 23.51
N GLY A 111 7.10 0.21 23.62
CA GLY A 111 7.90 -0.13 24.79
C GLY A 111 9.34 0.40 24.74
N LEU A 112 9.79 0.88 23.59
CA LEU A 112 11.14 1.44 23.43
C LEU A 112 11.19 2.89 23.92
N GLN A 113 12.32 3.30 24.49
CA GLN A 113 12.55 4.67 24.93
C GLN A 113 13.80 5.27 24.27
N GLY A 114 13.77 6.58 24.06
CA GLY A 114 14.91 7.33 23.52
C GLY A 114 15.18 7.04 22.05
N LEU A 115 16.47 6.91 21.71
CA LEU A 115 16.96 6.88 20.33
C LEU A 115 16.51 5.63 19.55
N GLU A 116 16.32 4.51 20.24
CA GLU A 116 15.87 3.24 19.63
C GLU A 116 14.42 3.33 19.14
N ALA A 117 13.56 4.00 19.89
CA ALA A 117 12.17 4.24 19.51
C ALA A 117 12.07 5.14 18.27
N GLU A 118 12.96 6.12 18.15
CA GLU A 118 13.03 7.04 17.01
C GLU A 118 13.45 6.32 15.73
N VAL A 119 14.48 5.47 15.82
CA VAL A 119 14.94 4.61 14.71
C VAL A 119 13.82 3.68 14.27
N ALA A 120 13.18 2.99 15.21
CA ALA A 120 12.08 2.08 14.91
C ALA A 120 10.92 2.81 14.22
N ARG A 121 10.45 3.93 14.77
CA ARG A 121 9.37 4.74 14.20
C ARG A 121 9.71 5.24 12.79
N SER A 122 10.93 5.73 12.60
CA SER A 122 11.41 6.20 11.29
C SER A 122 11.43 5.08 10.26
N GLY A 123 11.84 3.86 10.67
CA GLY A 123 11.81 2.68 9.81
C GLY A 123 10.40 2.30 9.34
N TYR A 124 9.39 2.34 10.23
CA TYR A 124 7.99 2.11 9.85
C TYR A 124 7.47 3.15 8.86
N VAL A 125 7.82 4.42 9.08
CA VAL A 125 7.41 5.52 8.21
C VAL A 125 8.03 5.36 6.82
N GLU A 126 9.33 5.05 6.74
CA GLU A 126 10.02 4.83 5.47
C GLU A 126 9.45 3.62 4.71
N ALA A 127 9.22 2.51 5.40
CA ALA A 127 8.63 1.31 4.82
C ALA A 127 7.22 1.59 4.28
N LEU A 128 6.37 2.26 5.06
CA LEU A 128 5.01 2.58 4.66
C LEU A 128 4.99 3.53 3.46
N ARG A 129 5.80 4.59 3.46
CA ARG A 129 5.91 5.52 2.32
C ARG A 129 6.36 4.80 1.06
N THR A 130 7.36 3.93 1.17
CA THR A 130 7.88 3.18 0.02
C THR A 130 6.80 2.29 -0.60
N VAL A 131 5.98 1.64 0.21
CA VAL A 131 4.83 0.85 -0.27
C VAL A 131 3.82 1.72 -0.99
N TRP A 132 3.43 2.86 -0.41
CA TRP A 132 2.47 3.78 -1.04
C TRP A 132 2.97 4.38 -2.35
N PHE A 133 4.23 4.79 -2.42
CA PHE A 133 4.84 5.27 -3.68
C PHE A 133 4.87 4.18 -4.74
N SER A 134 5.22 2.95 -4.35
CA SER A 134 5.22 1.80 -5.26
C SER A 134 3.81 1.51 -5.78
N ALA A 135 2.80 1.54 -4.89
CA ALA A 135 1.40 1.40 -5.26
C ALA A 135 0.93 2.53 -6.20
N ALA A 136 1.35 3.77 -5.96
CA ALA A 136 1.06 4.90 -6.84
C ALA A 136 1.68 4.72 -8.24
N ALA A 137 2.91 4.22 -8.33
CA ALA A 137 3.59 3.94 -9.58
C ALA A 137 2.86 2.84 -10.39
N VAL A 138 2.48 1.75 -9.74
CA VAL A 138 1.68 0.67 -10.37
C VAL A 138 0.33 1.21 -10.84
N ALA A 139 -0.37 1.98 -10.01
CA ALA A 139 -1.65 2.59 -10.40
C ALA A 139 -1.49 3.53 -11.61
N GLY A 140 -0.43 4.33 -11.65
CA GLY A 140 -0.09 5.17 -12.80
C GLY A 140 0.14 4.35 -14.07
N MET A 141 0.96 3.30 -13.98
CA MET A 141 1.24 2.39 -15.10
C MET A 141 -0.06 1.77 -15.64
N VAL A 142 -0.95 1.30 -14.77
CA VAL A 142 -2.25 0.72 -15.18
C VAL A 142 -3.11 1.75 -15.90
N VAL A 143 -3.15 3.01 -15.45
CA VAL A 143 -3.89 4.07 -16.16
C VAL A 143 -3.35 4.26 -17.58
N PHE A 144 -2.03 4.23 -17.77
CA PHE A 144 -1.45 4.30 -19.12
C PHE A 144 -1.78 3.09 -19.99
N VAL A 145 -1.74 1.88 -19.41
CA VAL A 145 -2.14 0.65 -20.13
C VAL A 145 -3.61 0.71 -20.54
N GLN A 146 -4.50 1.15 -19.65
CA GLN A 146 -5.92 1.32 -19.96
C GLN A 146 -6.14 2.38 -21.05
N ALA A 147 -5.43 3.51 -20.99
CA ALA A 147 -5.51 4.55 -22.01
C ALA A 147 -4.99 4.08 -23.38
N ALA A 148 -4.01 3.19 -23.41
CA ALA A 148 -3.48 2.60 -24.65
C ALA A 148 -4.39 1.49 -25.21
N ALA A 149 -5.12 0.79 -24.34
CA ALA A 149 -6.03 -0.28 -24.72
C ALA A 149 -7.33 0.23 -25.36
N GLY A 150 -7.79 1.44 -25.01
CA GLY A 150 -8.98 2.10 -25.58
C GLY A 150 -10.28 1.56 -25.02
#